data_AF-A0A940B3K5-F1
#
_entry.id   AF-A0A940B3K5-F1
#
_cell.length_a   1.000
_cell.length_b   1.000
_cell.length_c   1.000
_cell.angle_alpha   90.00
_cell.angle_beta   90.00
_cell.angle_gamma   90.00
#
_symmetry.space_group_name_H-M   'P 1'
#
loop_
_entity.id
_entity.type
_entity.pdbx_description
1 polymer ?
#
loop_
_entity_poly.entity_id
_entity_poly.type
_entity_poly.pdbx_seq_one_letter_code
_entity_poly.pdbx_strand_id
1 'polypeptide(L)'
;MLELAAIFGNGMILQREKKVFIWGKDDQATIAEVILEDKKYTSEVKNGDFLIELPPHDAATGIELTVKGSSTVVLSDVCFGDVFYLAGQSNMELPVSRTLDVSKEEVDNSNYPLIRQYRVTPQFNMEENEIAELAKNAWTDATPEKIGEMSAAGFYFARRLYDDIKIPIGLVLAAQGGSTIESWMPREILSEFGNYEDRIEPFMGKDKLTDYLKSRDQGIAEWRSALSSDDDEKRIDVIPEDAQDFTVPGMLLKKNDRAVTGIVWFYKDFTLEKAPVPDSFLYLGDLIDADQTYINGKLIGRTEYRYPPRKYPFDGSILRKGKNRITVRLIIETGDGGFVAEHPYFVRSGEEVVELSGTWKMCIGKTDDTEVPSFSMGQEIPTALYKTSVRTLKNYTFRGALWYQGEANSAAPERYAEKFKAMILHWRELFEQDLPVICVEMADYTDPVTGETPEGWGKIQEQQRQAEKDVPNCLVASAKDLSTPLELHPQRKSELGARLYEAGKKLFY
;
A
#
# COMPACT_ATOMS: atom_id res chain seq x y z
N MET A 1 18.98 -2.44 29.27
CA MET A 1 18.48 -3.79 28.93
C MET A 1 18.66 -3.95 27.44
N LEU A 2 19.06 -5.13 27.00
CA LEU A 2 19.26 -5.44 25.57
C LEU A 2 17.97 -5.21 24.76
N GLU A 3 18.07 -4.45 23.69
CA GLU A 3 17.02 -4.21 22.71
C GLU A 3 17.57 -4.43 21.29
N LEU A 4 16.97 -5.33 20.53
CA LEU A 4 17.32 -5.54 19.12
C LEU A 4 16.58 -4.54 18.24
N ALA A 5 17.17 -4.19 17.09
CA ALA A 5 16.45 -3.45 16.07
C ALA A 5 15.13 -4.15 15.71
N ALA A 6 14.07 -3.36 15.51
CA ALA A 6 12.70 -3.86 15.41
C ALA A 6 12.41 -4.79 14.23
N ILE A 7 13.32 -4.92 13.26
CA ILE A 7 13.23 -5.92 12.18
C ILE A 7 13.57 -7.33 12.65
N PHE A 8 14.30 -7.48 13.75
CA PHE A 8 14.65 -8.78 14.31
C PHE A 8 13.50 -9.32 15.18
N GLY A 9 13.07 -10.53 14.86
CA GLY A 9 11.97 -11.19 15.56
C GLY A 9 11.89 -12.67 15.20
N ASN A 10 11.00 -13.38 15.90
CA ASN A 10 10.69 -14.77 15.56
C ASN A 10 10.20 -14.87 14.12
N GLY A 11 10.57 -15.95 13.43
CA GLY A 11 10.17 -16.18 12.05
C GLY A 11 10.89 -15.31 11.03
N MET A 12 11.90 -14.51 11.40
CA MET A 12 12.62 -13.66 10.43
C MET A 12 13.41 -14.47 9.40
N ILE A 13 13.74 -13.83 8.28
CA ILE A 13 14.61 -14.40 7.24
C ILE A 13 15.82 -13.49 7.05
N LEU A 14 17.02 -13.99 7.31
CA LEU A 14 18.29 -13.31 7.03
C LEU A 14 18.81 -13.68 5.63
N GLN A 15 19.55 -12.78 4.98
CA GLN A 15 20.11 -13.06 3.66
C GLN A 15 21.20 -14.15 3.72
N ARG A 16 21.05 -15.18 2.88
CA ARG A 16 22.07 -16.24 2.68
C ARG A 16 23.22 -15.78 1.79
N GLU A 17 24.34 -16.51 1.81
CA GLU A 17 25.52 -16.34 0.93
C GLU A 17 26.20 -14.95 0.97
N LYS A 18 25.77 -14.07 1.88
CA LYS A 18 26.35 -12.76 2.12
C LYS A 18 26.54 -12.59 3.62
N LYS A 19 27.45 -11.69 4.01
CA LYS A 19 27.55 -11.25 5.40
C LYS A 19 26.23 -10.59 5.80
N VAL A 20 25.80 -10.82 7.04
CA VAL A 20 24.63 -10.16 7.62
C VAL A 20 25.00 -9.54 8.96
N PHE A 21 24.20 -8.58 9.42
CA PHE A 21 24.49 -7.86 10.65
C PHE A 21 23.34 -7.99 11.63
N ILE A 22 23.67 -8.19 12.91
CA ILE A 22 22.71 -8.11 14.03
C ILE A 22 23.07 -6.88 14.85
N TRP A 23 22.10 -5.99 15.07
CA TRP A 23 22.32 -4.72 15.77
C TRP A 23 21.19 -4.38 16.73
N GLY A 24 21.51 -3.50 17.67
CA GLY A 24 20.61 -3.08 18.73
C GLY A 24 21.31 -2.17 19.73
N LYS A 25 20.65 -2.01 20.88
CA LYS A 25 21.07 -1.16 21.99
C LYS A 25 21.20 -1.95 23.29
N ASP A 26 22.17 -1.61 24.11
CA ASP A 26 22.34 -2.13 25.46
C ASP A 26 23.28 -1.27 26.35
N ASP A 27 22.75 -0.21 26.97
CA ASP A 27 23.54 0.71 27.81
C ASP A 27 24.19 0.09 29.06
N GLN A 28 23.90 -1.18 29.36
CA GLN A 28 24.37 -1.88 30.56
C GLN A 28 25.41 -2.98 30.25
N ALA A 29 25.68 -3.26 28.98
CA ALA A 29 26.67 -4.23 28.57
C ALA A 29 27.91 -3.54 27.98
N THR A 30 29.08 -4.14 28.14
CA THR A 30 30.30 -3.72 27.43
C THR A 30 30.53 -4.54 26.16
N ILE A 31 29.95 -5.74 26.08
CA ILE A 31 30.04 -6.67 24.96
C ILE A 31 28.64 -7.23 24.70
N ALA A 32 28.25 -7.26 23.42
CA ALA A 32 27.12 -8.04 22.95
C ALA A 32 27.64 -9.32 22.26
N GLU A 33 26.92 -10.43 22.42
CA GLU A 33 27.23 -11.74 21.84
C GLU A 33 26.02 -12.26 21.06
N VAL A 34 26.22 -12.72 19.83
CA VAL A 34 25.27 -13.54 19.07
C VAL A 34 25.77 -14.98 19.09
N ILE A 35 24.92 -15.89 19.53
CA ILE A 35 25.09 -17.33 19.39
C ILE A 35 24.18 -17.78 18.24
N LEU A 36 24.80 -18.33 17.21
CA LEU A 36 24.14 -18.92 16.07
C LEU A 36 24.62 -20.36 15.96
N GLU A 37 23.72 -21.31 16.15
CA GLU A 37 24.06 -22.73 16.30
C GLU A 37 25.12 -22.92 17.40
N ASP A 38 26.28 -23.53 17.10
CA ASP A 38 27.38 -23.74 18.03
C ASP A 38 28.45 -22.62 17.97
N LYS A 39 28.22 -21.56 17.19
CA LYS A 39 29.20 -20.48 16.97
C LYS A 39 28.82 -19.21 17.72
N LYS A 40 29.84 -18.49 18.16
CA LYS A 40 29.72 -17.25 18.92
C LYS A 40 30.40 -16.10 18.19
N TYR A 41 29.70 -14.98 18.13
CA TYR A 41 30.14 -13.75 17.50
C TYR A 41 29.94 -12.61 18.48
N THR A 42 30.94 -11.74 18.65
CA THR A 42 30.89 -10.69 19.67
C THR A 42 31.24 -9.34 19.08
N SER A 43 30.69 -8.28 19.65
CA SER A 43 31.05 -6.90 19.35
C SER A 43 31.06 -6.06 20.62
N GLU A 44 31.90 -5.03 20.65
CA GLU A 44 31.88 -4.04 21.73
C GLU A 44 30.60 -3.21 21.63
N VAL A 45 30.00 -2.92 22.79
CA VAL A 45 28.91 -1.94 22.87
C VAL A 45 29.53 -0.54 23.01
N LYS A 46 29.22 0.36 22.08
CA LYS A 46 29.74 1.72 22.03
C LYS A 46 28.60 2.72 22.06
N ASN A 47 28.59 3.58 23.08
CA ASN A 47 27.53 4.56 23.32
C ASN A 47 26.13 3.92 23.38
N GLY A 48 26.05 2.71 23.93
CA GLY A 48 24.81 1.93 23.97
C GLY A 48 24.56 1.08 22.73
N ASP A 49 25.15 1.38 21.57
CA ASP A 49 24.90 0.64 20.33
C ASP A 49 25.87 -0.53 20.14
N PHE A 50 25.40 -1.62 19.52
CA PHE A 50 26.27 -2.69 19.03
C PHE A 50 25.90 -3.10 17.60
N LEU A 51 26.88 -3.64 16.89
CA LEU A 51 26.76 -4.20 15.56
C LEU A 51 27.64 -5.45 15.47
N ILE A 52 27.03 -6.61 15.27
CA ILE A 52 27.72 -7.90 15.16
C ILE A 52 27.59 -8.40 13.73
N GLU A 53 28.74 -8.58 13.06
CA GLU A 53 28.81 -9.20 11.74
C GLU A 53 28.74 -10.73 11.87
N LEU A 54 27.85 -11.36 11.10
CA LEU A 54 27.79 -12.80 10.92
C LEU A 54 28.33 -13.15 9.51
N PRO A 55 29.15 -14.20 9.38
CA PRO A 55 29.65 -14.63 8.08
C PRO A 55 28.53 -15.17 7.19
N PRO A 56 28.77 -15.30 5.87
CA PRO A 56 27.83 -15.96 4.97
C PRO A 56 27.37 -17.32 5.49
N HIS A 57 26.09 -17.59 5.33
CA HIS A 57 25.44 -18.83 5.72
C HIS A 57 24.66 -19.39 4.51
N ASP A 58 24.64 -20.72 4.37
CA ASP A 58 23.84 -21.38 3.34
C ASP A 58 22.34 -21.26 3.65
N ALA A 59 21.47 -21.65 2.73
CA ALA A 59 20.04 -21.65 3.01
C ALA A 59 19.70 -22.62 4.15
N ALA A 60 18.90 -22.17 5.10
CA ALA A 60 18.52 -22.94 6.28
C ALA A 60 17.20 -22.44 6.88
N THR A 61 16.55 -23.29 7.67
CA THR A 61 15.24 -23.03 8.29
C THR A 61 15.22 -23.50 9.74
N GLY A 62 14.39 -22.89 10.58
CA GLY A 62 14.17 -23.38 11.94
C GLY A 62 15.35 -23.15 12.89
N ILE A 63 16.22 -22.18 12.60
CA ILE A 63 17.40 -21.88 13.41
C ILE A 63 16.99 -21.07 14.66
N GLU A 64 17.63 -21.39 15.78
CA GLU A 64 17.61 -20.54 16.97
C GLU A 64 18.80 -19.58 16.95
N LEU A 65 18.53 -18.29 17.15
CA LEU A 65 19.55 -17.24 17.27
C LEU A 65 19.39 -16.57 18.63
N THR A 66 20.44 -16.67 19.47
CA THR A 66 20.44 -16.06 20.80
C THR A 66 21.32 -14.83 20.82
N VAL A 67 20.82 -13.70 21.31
CA VAL A 67 21.60 -12.48 21.54
C VAL A 67 21.73 -12.24 23.04
N LYS A 68 22.95 -12.00 23.52
CA LYS A 68 23.27 -11.76 24.92
C LYS A 68 23.97 -10.41 25.10
N GLY A 69 23.54 -9.70 26.12
CA GLY A 69 24.17 -8.49 26.66
C GLY A 69 23.91 -8.43 28.17
N SER A 70 23.32 -7.34 28.65
CA SER A 70 22.80 -7.20 30.03
C SER A 70 21.60 -8.10 30.30
N SER A 71 20.91 -8.51 29.24
CA SER A 71 19.86 -9.52 29.24
C SER A 71 20.00 -10.43 28.02
N THR A 72 19.19 -11.48 27.92
CA THR A 72 19.22 -12.43 26.79
C THR A 72 17.92 -12.37 26.00
N VAL A 73 18.04 -12.31 24.68
CA VAL A 73 16.94 -12.44 23.72
C VAL A 73 17.17 -13.70 22.90
N VAL A 74 16.15 -14.55 22.78
CA VAL A 74 16.18 -15.75 21.94
C VAL A 74 15.17 -15.56 20.81
N LEU A 75 15.65 -15.63 19.57
CA LEU A 75 14.85 -15.60 18.36
C LEU A 75 14.72 -17.02 17.81
N SER A 76 13.49 -17.44 17.59
CA SER A 76 13.14 -18.78 17.12
C SER A 76 12.68 -18.75 15.66
N ASP A 77 12.82 -19.90 14.99
CA ASP A 77 12.40 -20.09 13.60
C ASP A 77 13.04 -19.09 12.62
N VAL A 78 14.32 -18.78 12.84
CA VAL A 78 15.12 -17.95 11.94
C VAL A 78 15.46 -18.77 10.70
N CYS A 79 15.29 -18.17 9.52
CA CYS A 79 15.73 -18.75 8.26
C CYS A 79 16.90 -17.96 7.67
N PHE A 80 17.74 -18.63 6.90
CA PHE A 80 18.63 -17.99 5.93
C PHE A 80 18.07 -18.25 4.53
N GLY A 81 17.82 -17.18 3.78
CA GLY A 81 17.12 -17.21 2.50
C GLY A 81 17.44 -16.01 1.62
N ASP A 82 16.68 -15.80 0.55
CA ASP A 82 16.83 -14.63 -0.31
C ASP A 82 15.85 -13.54 0.13
N VAL A 83 16.37 -12.36 0.49
CA VAL A 83 15.58 -11.26 1.08
C VAL A 83 15.51 -10.08 0.11
N PHE A 84 14.30 -9.63 -0.20
CA PHE A 84 14.04 -8.56 -1.15
C PHE A 84 13.48 -7.32 -0.46
N TYR A 85 14.04 -6.16 -0.82
CA TYR A 85 13.51 -4.87 -0.40
C TYR A 85 12.41 -4.42 -1.38
N LEU A 86 11.17 -4.33 -0.91
CA LEU A 86 10.03 -3.90 -1.71
C LEU A 86 9.70 -2.45 -1.39
N ALA A 87 9.92 -1.56 -2.35
CA ALA A 87 9.73 -0.12 -2.16
C ALA A 87 8.86 0.54 -3.22
N GLY A 88 8.24 1.66 -2.85
CA GLY A 88 7.42 2.47 -3.73
C GLY A 88 6.11 2.90 -3.10
N GLN A 89 5.04 2.95 -3.88
CA GLN A 89 3.74 3.46 -3.42
C GLN A 89 2.64 2.39 -3.43
N SER A 90 1.39 2.82 -3.58
CA SER A 90 0.18 2.00 -3.41
C SER A 90 0.18 0.72 -4.24
N ASN A 91 0.76 0.71 -5.44
CA ASN A 91 0.83 -0.48 -6.28
C ASN A 91 1.87 -1.53 -5.84
N MET A 92 2.89 -1.13 -5.07
CA MET A 92 3.77 -2.04 -4.32
C MET A 92 3.12 -2.47 -3.01
N GLU A 93 2.44 -1.55 -2.34
CA GLU A 93 1.78 -1.76 -1.04
C GLU A 93 0.54 -2.65 -1.13
N LEU A 94 -0.16 -2.65 -2.27
CA LEU A 94 -1.50 -3.22 -2.46
C LEU A 94 -1.56 -4.66 -1.93
N PRO A 95 -2.47 -4.96 -0.99
CA PRO A 95 -2.54 -6.27 -0.38
C PRO A 95 -3.12 -7.32 -1.34
N VAL A 96 -2.76 -8.60 -1.18
CA VAL A 96 -3.31 -9.70 -2.00
C VAL A 96 -4.85 -9.74 -1.95
N SER A 97 -5.44 -9.43 -0.81
CA SER A 97 -6.90 -9.35 -0.61
C SER A 97 -7.60 -8.40 -1.60
N ARG A 98 -6.88 -7.41 -2.12
CA ARG A 98 -7.35 -6.45 -3.12
C ARG A 98 -7.27 -6.94 -4.56
N THR A 99 -6.79 -8.16 -4.79
CA THR A 99 -6.63 -8.78 -6.14
C THR A 99 -7.57 -9.94 -6.41
N LEU A 100 -8.39 -10.31 -5.42
CA LEU A 100 -9.13 -11.59 -5.39
C LEU A 100 -10.16 -11.74 -6.51
N ASP A 101 -10.51 -10.68 -7.24
CA ASP A 101 -11.46 -10.76 -8.36
C ASP A 101 -10.96 -11.70 -9.47
N VAL A 102 -9.64 -11.77 -9.64
CA VAL A 102 -9.00 -12.62 -10.66
C VAL A 102 -8.05 -13.66 -10.06
N SER A 103 -7.77 -13.59 -8.76
CA SER A 103 -6.76 -14.44 -8.10
C SER A 103 -7.31 -15.31 -6.96
N LYS A 104 -8.62 -15.29 -6.68
CA LYS A 104 -9.19 -16.02 -5.53
C LYS A 104 -8.80 -17.49 -5.47
N GLU A 105 -8.97 -18.23 -6.56
CA GLU A 105 -8.61 -19.66 -6.60
C GLU A 105 -7.11 -19.90 -6.37
N GLU A 106 -6.25 -19.05 -6.94
CA GLU A 106 -4.80 -19.13 -6.74
C GLU A 106 -4.43 -18.90 -5.26
N VAL A 107 -5.05 -17.91 -4.62
CA VAL A 107 -4.79 -17.53 -3.22
C VAL A 107 -5.34 -18.58 -2.25
N ASP A 108 -6.57 -19.05 -2.46
CA ASP A 108 -7.21 -20.06 -1.60
C ASP A 108 -6.41 -21.39 -1.56
N ASN A 109 -5.66 -21.70 -2.63
CA ASN A 109 -4.82 -22.89 -2.73
C ASN A 109 -3.35 -22.66 -2.34
N SER A 110 -3.00 -21.47 -1.83
CA SER A 110 -1.63 -21.11 -1.50
C SER A 110 -1.30 -21.36 -0.02
N ASN A 111 -0.20 -22.06 0.24
CA ASN A 111 0.36 -22.23 1.59
C ASN A 111 1.90 -22.29 1.51
N TYR A 112 2.55 -21.16 1.77
CA TYR A 112 3.97 -20.95 1.58
C TYR A 112 4.63 -20.39 2.86
N PRO A 113 4.73 -21.17 3.96
CA PRO A 113 5.20 -20.66 5.26
C PRO A 113 6.68 -20.20 5.27
N LEU A 114 7.44 -20.53 4.22
CA LEU A 114 8.82 -20.08 4.00
C LEU A 114 8.91 -18.83 3.12
N ILE A 115 7.78 -18.25 2.71
CA ILE A 115 7.70 -16.88 2.21
C ILE A 115 7.18 -16.02 3.36
N ARG A 116 7.97 -15.03 3.78
CA ARG A 116 7.64 -14.22 4.95
C ARG A 116 7.85 -12.75 4.67
N GLN A 117 6.94 -11.91 5.14
CA GLN A 117 6.99 -10.46 4.98
C GLN A 117 7.20 -9.76 6.31
N TYR A 118 8.12 -8.81 6.34
CA TYR A 118 8.18 -7.75 7.34
C TYR A 118 7.68 -6.45 6.72
N ARG A 119 6.62 -5.89 7.29
CA ARG A 119 6.12 -4.59 6.86
C ARG A 119 6.79 -3.50 7.68
N VAL A 120 7.45 -2.56 7.01
CA VAL A 120 7.87 -1.30 7.62
C VAL A 120 6.65 -0.41 7.76
N THR A 121 6.30 -0.01 8.98
CA THR A 121 5.23 0.96 9.19
C THR A 121 5.68 2.31 8.64
N PRO A 122 4.95 2.91 7.67
CA PRO A 122 5.27 4.22 7.17
C PRO A 122 5.22 5.24 8.32
N GLN A 123 6.33 5.94 8.51
CA GLN A 123 6.47 7.03 9.47
C GLN A 123 7.10 8.20 8.76
N PHE A 124 6.78 9.43 9.18
CA PHE A 124 7.37 10.62 8.60
C PHE A 124 8.32 11.25 9.60
N ASN A 125 9.55 11.53 9.16
CA ASN A 125 10.55 12.17 10.02
C ASN A 125 11.21 13.35 9.29
N MET A 126 10.94 14.55 9.80
CA MET A 126 11.50 15.82 9.33
C MET A 126 12.46 16.44 10.37
N GLU A 127 12.89 15.68 11.37
CA GLU A 127 13.82 16.14 12.40
C GLU A 127 15.26 15.92 11.97
N GLU A 128 16.01 17.00 11.71
CA GLU A 128 17.34 16.96 11.10
C GLU A 128 18.30 15.97 11.77
N ASN A 129 18.40 16.03 13.11
CA ASN A 129 19.39 15.29 13.90
C ASN A 129 18.84 14.04 14.59
N GLU A 130 17.56 13.69 14.36
CA GLU A 130 16.97 12.49 14.98
C GLU A 130 17.38 11.23 14.22
N ILE A 131 17.76 10.19 14.97
CA ILE A 131 17.93 8.84 14.45
C ILE A 131 16.55 8.17 14.50
N ALA A 132 15.92 8.01 13.35
CA ALA A 132 14.66 7.29 13.25
C ALA A 132 14.86 5.80 13.60
N GLU A 133 13.82 5.20 14.17
CA GLU A 133 13.76 3.78 14.50
C GLU A 133 12.57 3.13 13.81
N LEU A 134 12.69 1.85 13.47
CA LEU A 134 11.57 1.09 12.92
C LEU A 134 10.52 0.85 14.01
N ALA A 135 9.25 1.00 13.64
CA ALA A 135 8.16 0.49 14.46
C ALA A 135 8.28 -1.04 14.63
N LYS A 136 7.97 -1.54 15.83
CA LYS A 136 8.00 -2.97 16.11
C LYS A 136 6.84 -3.70 15.44
N ASN A 137 7.17 -4.48 14.41
CA ASN A 137 6.25 -5.34 13.67
C ASN A 137 6.71 -6.80 13.70
N ALA A 138 5.78 -7.72 13.41
CA ALA A 138 6.10 -9.14 13.30
C ALA A 138 6.39 -9.53 11.84
N TRP A 139 7.26 -10.54 11.65
CA TRP A 139 7.33 -11.26 10.39
C TRP A 139 6.07 -12.11 10.22
N THR A 140 5.47 -12.01 9.04
CA THR A 140 4.21 -12.68 8.70
C THR A 140 4.46 -13.67 7.58
N ASP A 141 4.14 -14.93 7.82
CA ASP A 141 4.25 -16.03 6.86
C ASP A 141 3.06 -16.08 5.89
N ALA A 142 3.32 -16.53 4.66
CA ALA A 142 2.33 -16.64 3.61
C ALA A 142 1.46 -17.90 3.76
N THR A 143 0.65 -17.95 4.82
CA THR A 143 -0.37 -18.98 5.07
C THR A 143 -1.77 -18.50 4.67
N PRO A 144 -2.75 -19.40 4.43
CA PRO A 144 -4.09 -19.03 3.95
C PRO A 144 -4.76 -17.89 4.73
N GLU A 145 -4.55 -17.82 6.04
CA GLU A 145 -5.15 -16.80 6.91
C GLU A 145 -4.46 -15.43 6.83
N LYS A 146 -3.23 -15.37 6.30
CA LYS A 146 -2.35 -14.19 6.38
C LYS A 146 -1.92 -13.64 5.02
N ILE A 147 -1.96 -14.46 3.97
CA ILE A 147 -1.57 -14.06 2.60
C ILE A 147 -2.29 -12.78 2.17
N GLY A 148 -3.57 -12.63 2.57
CA GLY A 148 -4.41 -11.48 2.24
C GLY A 148 -3.78 -10.12 2.53
N GLU A 149 -2.92 -10.01 3.55
CA GLU A 149 -2.30 -8.74 3.99
C GLU A 149 -0.89 -8.50 3.40
N MET A 150 -0.35 -9.45 2.64
CA MET A 150 0.96 -9.32 2.01
C MET A 150 0.87 -8.44 0.76
N SER A 151 1.99 -7.78 0.39
CA SER A 151 2.11 -7.10 -0.91
C SER A 151 1.79 -8.09 -2.02
N ALA A 152 0.80 -7.77 -2.87
CA ALA A 152 0.43 -8.62 -3.98
C ALA A 152 1.58 -8.79 -4.97
N ALA A 153 2.24 -7.69 -5.36
CA ALA A 153 3.40 -7.74 -6.26
C ALA A 153 4.54 -8.58 -5.65
N GLY A 154 4.83 -8.38 -4.36
CA GLY A 154 5.84 -9.13 -3.63
C GLY A 154 5.53 -10.62 -3.49
N PHE A 155 4.32 -10.97 -3.07
CA PHE A 155 3.88 -12.36 -2.86
C PHE A 155 3.91 -13.15 -4.17
N TYR A 156 3.32 -12.63 -5.25
CA TYR A 156 3.27 -13.38 -6.52
C TYR A 156 4.66 -13.54 -7.15
N PHE A 157 5.57 -12.57 -6.97
CA PHE A 157 6.98 -12.70 -7.31
C PHE A 157 7.65 -13.80 -6.48
N ALA A 158 7.54 -13.71 -5.15
CA ALA A 158 8.17 -14.63 -4.20
C ALA A 158 7.69 -16.07 -4.39
N ARG A 159 6.40 -16.26 -4.66
CA ARG A 159 5.79 -17.57 -4.89
C ARG A 159 6.45 -18.27 -6.08
N ARG A 160 6.56 -17.58 -7.21
CA ARG A 160 7.18 -18.13 -8.42
C ARG A 160 8.66 -18.42 -8.21
N LEU A 161 9.36 -17.52 -7.53
CA LEU A 161 10.76 -17.71 -7.19
C LEU A 161 10.94 -18.94 -6.28
N TYR A 162 10.18 -19.02 -5.19
CA TYR A 162 10.18 -20.15 -4.27
C TYR A 162 9.86 -21.45 -4.98
N ASP A 163 8.91 -21.45 -5.92
CA ASP A 163 8.55 -22.65 -6.66
C ASP A 163 9.66 -23.18 -7.57
N ASP A 164 10.57 -22.32 -8.00
CA ASP A 164 11.76 -22.67 -8.79
C ASP A 164 12.92 -23.12 -7.91
N ILE A 165 13.28 -22.32 -6.90
CA ILE A 165 14.54 -22.52 -6.16
C ILE A 165 14.38 -23.23 -4.80
N LYS A 166 13.16 -23.25 -4.24
CA LYS A 166 12.83 -23.86 -2.92
C LYS A 166 13.67 -23.35 -1.75
N ILE A 167 14.02 -22.07 -1.77
CA ILE A 167 14.77 -21.35 -0.72
C ILE A 167 13.81 -20.38 -0.01
N PRO A 168 13.89 -20.21 1.34
CA PRO A 168 13.07 -19.22 2.04
C PRO A 168 13.18 -17.82 1.42
N ILE A 169 12.06 -17.12 1.26
CA ILE A 169 12.00 -15.79 0.65
C ILE A 169 11.51 -14.76 1.66
N GLY A 170 12.36 -13.80 1.99
CA GLY A 170 12.03 -12.66 2.84
C GLY A 170 11.57 -11.46 2.01
N LEU A 171 10.49 -10.82 2.40
CA LEU A 171 9.97 -9.59 1.78
C LEU A 171 9.96 -8.47 2.81
N VAL A 172 10.84 -7.47 2.66
CA VAL A 172 10.82 -6.27 3.49
C VAL A 172 10.04 -5.20 2.75
N LEU A 173 8.77 -5.04 3.12
CA LEU A 173 7.83 -4.10 2.50
C LEU A 173 7.96 -2.72 3.14
N ALA A 174 8.59 -1.79 2.43
CA ALA A 174 8.61 -0.36 2.74
C ALA A 174 7.93 0.40 1.59
N ALA A 175 6.59 0.46 1.60
CA ALA A 175 5.82 1.16 0.58
C ALA A 175 4.71 1.99 1.21
N GLN A 176 4.39 3.14 0.60
CA GLN A 176 3.38 4.07 1.08
C GLN A 176 2.60 4.70 -0.07
N GLY A 177 1.30 4.41 -0.14
CA GLY A 177 0.37 4.99 -1.11
C GLY A 177 0.44 6.51 -1.19
N GLY A 178 0.54 7.03 -2.42
CA GLY A 178 0.64 8.46 -2.70
C GLY A 178 2.05 9.05 -2.55
N SER A 179 3.06 8.26 -2.18
CA SER A 179 4.41 8.80 -2.07
C SER A 179 4.99 9.19 -3.42
N THR A 180 5.62 10.36 -3.50
CA THR A 180 6.45 10.74 -4.65
C THR A 180 7.88 10.23 -4.46
N ILE A 181 8.65 10.07 -5.54
CA ILE A 181 10.05 9.62 -5.47
C ILE A 181 10.90 10.49 -4.53
N GLU A 182 10.60 11.79 -4.46
CA GLU A 182 11.33 12.74 -3.64
C GLU A 182 11.20 12.46 -2.14
N SER A 183 10.12 11.80 -1.69
CA SER A 183 9.96 11.44 -0.27
C SER A 183 10.98 10.39 0.19
N TRP A 184 11.52 9.60 -0.75
CA TRP A 184 12.45 8.49 -0.51
C TRP A 184 13.93 8.90 -0.59
N MET A 185 14.20 10.17 -0.90
CA MET A 185 15.54 10.68 -1.14
C MET A 185 15.98 11.58 0.01
N PRO A 186 17.28 11.57 0.38
CA PRO A 186 17.82 12.56 1.30
C PRO A 186 17.80 13.96 0.69
N ARG A 187 17.68 14.99 1.52
CA ARG A 187 17.63 16.41 1.13
C ARG A 187 18.83 16.82 0.28
N GLU A 188 20.01 16.30 0.61
CA GLU A 188 21.26 16.61 -0.08
C GLU A 188 21.21 16.20 -1.55
N ILE A 189 20.73 14.99 -1.85
CA ILE A 189 20.60 14.47 -3.22
C ILE A 189 19.48 15.20 -3.97
N LEU A 190 18.39 15.55 -3.29
CA LEU A 190 17.27 16.27 -3.91
C LEU A 190 17.67 17.64 -4.46
N SER A 191 18.65 18.30 -3.84
CA SER A 191 19.12 19.62 -4.27
C SER A 191 19.69 19.64 -5.70
N GLU A 192 20.11 18.49 -6.24
CA GLU A 192 20.56 18.34 -7.63
C GLU A 192 19.40 18.40 -8.64
N PHE A 193 18.18 18.17 -8.18
CA PHE A 193 16.97 18.03 -9.00
C PHE A 193 16.07 19.27 -9.02
N GLY A 194 16.36 20.25 -8.17
CA GLY A 194 15.60 21.49 -8.05
C GLY A 194 15.61 22.04 -6.63
N ASN A 195 14.90 23.15 -6.43
CA ASN A 195 14.68 23.70 -5.09
C ASN A 195 13.42 23.08 -4.47
N TYR A 196 13.61 22.26 -3.44
CA TYR A 196 12.52 21.65 -2.66
C TYR A 196 12.32 22.32 -1.29
N GLU A 197 13.05 23.39 -0.99
CA GLU A 197 13.09 23.98 0.35
C GLU A 197 11.74 24.53 0.80
N ASP A 198 11.00 25.16 -0.11
CA ASP A 198 9.64 25.66 0.17
C ASP A 198 8.66 24.53 0.54
N ARG A 199 8.97 23.28 0.15
CA ARG A 199 8.17 22.08 0.48
C ARG A 199 8.70 21.32 1.69
N ILE A 200 9.94 21.57 2.11
CA ILE A 200 10.60 20.86 3.22
C ILE A 200 10.56 21.73 4.49
N GLU A 201 11.05 22.96 4.41
CA GLU A 201 11.24 23.88 5.55
C GLU A 201 9.99 24.12 6.41
N PRO A 202 8.76 24.22 5.85
CA PRO A 202 7.55 24.37 6.68
C PRO A 202 7.36 23.21 7.67
N PHE A 203 7.85 22.03 7.33
CA PHE A 203 7.66 20.80 8.10
C PHE A 203 8.90 20.38 8.89
N MET A 204 10.01 21.12 8.78
CA MET A 204 11.27 20.81 9.47
C MET A 204 11.17 21.03 10.97
N GLY A 205 11.61 20.02 11.73
CA GLY A 205 11.67 20.05 13.19
C GLY A 205 10.62 19.17 13.86
N LYS A 206 10.80 19.01 15.17
CA LYS A 206 9.99 18.12 15.99
C LYS A 206 8.50 18.39 15.86
N ASP A 207 7.74 17.33 15.64
CA ASP A 207 6.27 17.31 15.61
C ASP A 207 5.59 18.21 14.56
N LYS A 208 6.31 19.06 13.80
CA LYS A 208 5.68 20.01 12.86
C LYS A 208 4.84 19.32 11.78
N LEU A 209 5.40 18.33 11.10
CA LEU A 209 4.65 17.56 10.10
C LEU A 209 3.49 16.81 10.76
N THR A 210 3.73 16.20 11.92
CA THR A 210 2.70 15.47 12.67
C THR A 210 1.53 16.38 13.05
N ASP A 211 1.79 17.58 13.55
CA ASP A 211 0.77 18.54 13.97
C ASP A 211 0.03 19.14 12.77
N TYR A 212 0.73 19.37 11.65
CA TYR A 212 0.10 19.73 10.39
C TYR A 212 -0.88 18.65 9.92
N LEU A 213 -0.46 17.38 9.91
CA LEU A 213 -1.30 16.26 9.49
C LEU A 213 -2.52 16.09 10.43
N LYS A 214 -2.33 16.23 11.75
CA LYS A 214 -3.45 16.23 12.71
C LYS A 214 -4.43 17.37 12.46
N SER A 215 -3.94 18.59 12.22
CA SER A 215 -4.78 19.75 11.93
C SER A 215 -5.57 19.57 10.64
N ARG A 216 -4.96 18.99 9.61
CA ARG A 216 -5.65 18.60 8.38
C ARG A 216 -6.75 17.59 8.66
N ASP A 217 -6.40 16.48 9.31
CA ASP A 217 -7.34 15.38 9.53
C ASP A 217 -8.54 15.85 10.38
N GLN A 218 -8.28 16.73 11.35
CA GLN A 218 -9.31 17.41 12.13
C GLN A 218 -10.19 18.30 11.24
N GLY A 219 -9.61 19.13 10.36
CA GLY A 219 -10.37 19.98 9.44
C GLY A 219 -11.26 19.20 8.47
N ILE A 220 -10.76 18.08 7.92
CA ILE A 220 -11.55 17.17 7.08
C ILE A 220 -12.68 16.53 7.90
N ALA A 221 -12.39 16.07 9.12
CA ALA A 221 -13.40 15.48 10.00
C ALA A 221 -14.49 16.49 10.41
N GLU A 222 -14.12 17.74 10.68
CA GLU A 222 -15.04 18.84 10.97
C GLU A 222 -15.92 19.15 9.77
N TRP A 223 -15.34 19.26 8.58
CA TRP A 223 -16.10 19.47 7.33
C TRP A 223 -17.09 18.33 7.07
N ARG A 224 -16.64 17.07 7.15
CA ARG A 224 -17.52 15.90 7.00
C ARG A 224 -18.61 15.84 8.07
N SER A 225 -18.29 16.22 9.31
CA SER A 225 -19.28 16.28 10.40
C SER A 225 -20.31 17.37 10.16
N ALA A 226 -19.89 18.53 9.63
CA ALA A 226 -20.77 19.62 9.27
C ALA A 226 -21.76 19.23 8.17
N LEU A 227 -21.46 18.24 7.33
CA LEU A 227 -22.41 17.70 6.34
C LEU A 227 -23.54 16.85 6.95
N SER A 228 -23.42 16.41 8.20
CA SER A 228 -24.49 15.62 8.83
C SER A 228 -25.74 16.47 9.05
N SER A 229 -26.92 15.85 8.92
CA SER A 229 -28.22 16.49 9.12
C SER A 229 -29.18 15.59 9.89
N ASP A 230 -30.15 16.19 10.60
CA ASP A 230 -31.21 15.45 11.32
C ASP A 230 -32.08 14.60 10.38
N ASP A 231 -32.07 14.90 9.08
CA ASP A 231 -32.82 14.16 8.08
C ASP A 231 -32.04 12.96 7.50
N ASP A 232 -30.73 12.83 7.80
CA ASP A 232 -29.90 11.72 7.29
C ASP A 232 -30.49 10.36 7.70
N GLU A 233 -30.98 10.22 8.94
CA GLU A 233 -31.61 8.97 9.40
C GLU A 233 -32.87 8.63 8.60
N LYS A 234 -33.68 9.63 8.22
CA LYS A 234 -34.88 9.40 7.39
C LYS A 234 -34.50 9.02 5.97
N ARG A 235 -33.45 9.65 5.43
CA ARG A 235 -32.93 9.40 4.08
C ARG A 235 -32.29 8.02 3.94
N ILE A 236 -31.98 7.31 5.02
CA ILE A 236 -31.56 5.91 4.92
C ILE A 236 -32.70 5.02 4.41
N ASP A 237 -33.93 5.23 4.92
CA ASP A 237 -35.07 4.33 4.68
C ASP A 237 -36.06 4.84 3.64
N VAL A 238 -36.19 6.17 3.49
CA VAL A 238 -37.24 6.81 2.69
C VAL A 238 -36.63 7.50 1.48
N ILE A 239 -37.11 7.15 0.28
CA ILE A 239 -36.78 7.86 -0.96
C ILE A 239 -37.55 9.20 -0.94
N PRO A 240 -36.86 10.35 -1.01
CA PRO A 240 -37.53 11.65 -1.11
C PRO A 240 -38.43 11.75 -2.36
N GLU A 241 -39.54 12.48 -2.26
CA GLU A 241 -40.49 12.65 -3.38
C GLU A 241 -39.87 13.37 -4.59
N ASP A 242 -38.88 14.23 -4.35
CA ASP A 242 -38.12 14.98 -5.35
C ASP A 242 -36.93 14.20 -5.93
N ALA A 243 -36.76 12.92 -5.56
CA ALA A 243 -35.67 12.10 -6.07
C ALA A 243 -35.77 11.87 -7.59
N GLN A 244 -34.68 12.17 -8.30
CA GLN A 244 -34.57 12.09 -9.74
C GLN A 244 -34.00 10.75 -10.18
N ASP A 245 -34.21 10.39 -11.44
CA ASP A 245 -33.59 9.20 -12.01
C ASP A 245 -32.10 9.45 -12.29
N PHE A 246 -31.26 8.47 -11.94
CA PHE A 246 -29.84 8.45 -12.22
C PHE A 246 -29.45 7.08 -12.78
N THR A 247 -28.55 7.03 -13.76
CA THR A 247 -28.08 5.76 -14.32
C THR A 247 -26.78 5.36 -13.66
N VAL A 248 -26.71 4.14 -13.12
CA VAL A 248 -25.51 3.53 -12.54
C VAL A 248 -25.00 2.43 -13.46
N PRO A 249 -23.69 2.40 -13.80
CA PRO A 249 -22.69 3.41 -13.48
C PRO A 249 -22.94 4.74 -14.18
N GLY A 250 -22.43 5.84 -13.60
CA GLY A 250 -22.63 7.20 -14.06
C GLY A 250 -21.99 8.24 -13.15
N MET A 251 -21.66 9.41 -13.69
CA MET A 251 -20.91 10.46 -12.98
C MET A 251 -21.64 11.82 -12.96
N LEU A 252 -21.49 12.53 -11.85
CA LEU A 252 -21.81 13.94 -11.61
C LEU A 252 -20.52 14.74 -11.83
N LEU A 253 -20.44 15.47 -12.94
CA LEU A 253 -19.21 16.14 -13.37
C LEU A 253 -19.39 17.64 -13.51
N LYS A 254 -18.38 18.41 -13.10
CA LYS A 254 -18.27 19.87 -13.32
C LYS A 254 -18.40 20.24 -14.79
N LYS A 255 -17.77 19.48 -15.69
CA LYS A 255 -17.82 19.72 -17.14
C LYS A 255 -19.22 19.65 -17.75
N ASN A 256 -20.18 19.09 -17.00
CA ASN A 256 -21.57 18.94 -17.40
C ASN A 256 -22.54 19.78 -16.54
N ASP A 257 -22.02 20.74 -15.76
CA ASP A 257 -22.78 21.55 -14.79
C ASP A 257 -23.59 20.71 -13.78
N ARG A 258 -23.02 19.57 -13.36
CA ARG A 258 -23.63 18.62 -12.42
C ARG A 258 -22.84 18.44 -11.13
N ALA A 259 -21.87 19.32 -10.87
CA ALA A 259 -21.00 19.18 -9.72
C ALA A 259 -21.75 19.32 -8.40
N VAL A 260 -21.32 18.54 -7.41
CA VAL A 260 -21.83 18.61 -6.05
C VAL A 260 -20.65 18.45 -5.10
N THR A 261 -20.48 19.39 -4.18
CA THR A 261 -19.61 19.22 -3.02
C THR A 261 -20.52 19.01 -1.79
N GLY A 262 -20.41 17.85 -1.14
CA GLY A 262 -21.29 17.44 -0.04
C GLY A 262 -21.86 16.03 -0.24
N ILE A 263 -23.11 15.83 0.15
CA ILE A 263 -23.76 14.50 0.16
C ILE A 263 -24.69 14.35 -1.03
N VAL A 264 -24.61 13.20 -1.70
CA VAL A 264 -25.63 12.74 -2.64
C VAL A 264 -26.14 11.36 -2.21
N TRP A 265 -27.46 11.22 -2.16
CA TRP A 265 -28.13 9.98 -1.79
C TRP A 265 -28.59 9.23 -3.03
N PHE A 266 -28.28 7.94 -3.10
CA PHE A 266 -28.73 7.05 -4.17
C PHE A 266 -29.52 5.88 -3.61
N TYR A 267 -30.56 5.44 -4.34
CA TYR A 267 -31.45 4.38 -3.91
C TYR A 267 -31.74 3.39 -5.04
N LYS A 268 -31.72 2.10 -4.71
CA LYS A 268 -32.13 1.03 -5.60
C LYS A 268 -32.97 0.01 -4.86
N ASP A 269 -34.18 -0.21 -5.35
CA ASP A 269 -34.97 -1.37 -4.95
C ASP A 269 -34.55 -2.57 -5.83
N PHE A 270 -34.41 -3.74 -5.20
CA PHE A 270 -34.12 -5.00 -5.88
C PHE A 270 -34.94 -6.13 -5.26
N THR A 271 -35.07 -7.26 -5.96
CA THR A 271 -35.88 -8.40 -5.51
C THR A 271 -35.02 -9.64 -5.41
N LEU A 272 -35.16 -10.39 -4.30
CA LEU A 272 -34.62 -11.74 -4.15
C LEU A 272 -35.75 -12.76 -4.33
N GLU A 273 -35.54 -13.73 -5.19
CA GLU A 273 -36.47 -14.83 -5.45
C GLU A 273 -36.35 -15.95 -4.40
N LYS A 274 -35.15 -16.16 -3.87
CA LYS A 274 -34.87 -17.15 -2.82
C LYS A 274 -34.84 -16.50 -1.44
N ALA A 275 -34.92 -17.35 -0.40
CA ALA A 275 -34.65 -16.90 0.95
C ALA A 275 -33.16 -16.54 1.08
N PRO A 276 -32.81 -15.40 1.70
CA PRO A 276 -31.42 -15.01 1.86
C PRO A 276 -30.69 -15.94 2.82
N VAL A 277 -29.37 -16.00 2.68
CA VAL A 277 -28.48 -16.77 3.56
C VAL A 277 -27.48 -15.84 4.27
N PRO A 278 -26.90 -16.26 5.41
CA PRO A 278 -25.97 -15.42 6.16
C PRO A 278 -24.77 -14.93 5.34
N ASP A 279 -24.16 -15.79 4.50
CA ASP A 279 -23.09 -15.38 3.58
C ASP A 279 -23.67 -14.56 2.41
N SER A 280 -23.70 -13.24 2.59
CA SER A 280 -24.11 -12.29 1.57
C SER A 280 -23.01 -11.26 1.31
N PHE A 281 -23.00 -10.72 0.09
CA PHE A 281 -21.93 -9.85 -0.38
C PHE A 281 -22.47 -8.79 -1.34
N LEU A 282 -21.96 -7.57 -1.22
CA LEU A 282 -22.24 -6.47 -2.13
C LEU A 282 -20.97 -6.03 -2.85
N TYR A 283 -21.05 -5.97 -4.18
CA TYR A 283 -20.06 -5.31 -5.04
C TYR A 283 -20.72 -4.06 -5.65
N LEU A 284 -20.21 -2.86 -5.35
CA LEU A 284 -20.67 -1.58 -5.91
C LEU A 284 -19.60 -0.85 -6.73
N GLY A 285 -18.83 -1.58 -7.53
CA GLY A 285 -17.74 -1.02 -8.33
C GLY A 285 -16.84 -0.02 -7.61
N ASP A 286 -16.30 0.95 -8.36
CA ASP A 286 -15.70 2.15 -7.79
C ASP A 286 -16.71 3.30 -7.77
N LEU A 287 -16.65 4.12 -6.72
CA LEU A 287 -17.36 5.37 -6.50
C LEU A 287 -16.35 6.52 -6.34
N ILE A 288 -16.82 7.74 -6.53
CA ILE A 288 -16.05 8.96 -6.25
C ILE A 288 -16.92 9.89 -5.39
N ASP A 289 -16.54 10.27 -4.17
CA ASP A 289 -15.30 9.94 -3.46
C ASP A 289 -15.51 8.81 -2.44
N ALA A 290 -16.12 9.13 -1.31
CA ALA A 290 -16.34 8.21 -0.19
C ALA A 290 -17.82 7.79 -0.10
N ASP A 291 -18.10 6.66 0.54
CA ASP A 291 -19.46 6.18 0.73
C ASP A 291 -19.73 5.57 2.10
N GLN A 292 -21.01 5.64 2.48
CA GLN A 292 -21.62 4.77 3.47
C GLN A 292 -22.79 4.06 2.79
N THR A 293 -22.79 2.73 2.82
CA THR A 293 -23.78 1.93 2.10
C THR A 293 -24.64 1.13 3.07
N TYR A 294 -25.95 1.19 2.84
CA TYR A 294 -26.98 0.58 3.67
C TYR A 294 -27.82 -0.39 2.85
N ILE A 295 -28.26 -1.47 3.49
CA ILE A 295 -29.29 -2.37 2.97
C ILE A 295 -30.41 -2.46 4.01
N ASN A 296 -31.65 -2.22 3.57
CA ASN A 296 -32.85 -2.24 4.44
C ASN A 296 -32.66 -1.49 5.78
N GLY A 297 -32.03 -0.32 5.71
CA GLY A 297 -31.79 0.54 6.87
C GLY A 297 -30.55 0.19 7.71
N LYS A 298 -29.82 -0.86 7.37
CA LYS A 298 -28.61 -1.29 8.10
C LYS A 298 -27.35 -0.95 7.33
N LEU A 299 -26.41 -0.25 7.98
CA LEU A 299 -25.08 0.01 7.43
C LEU A 299 -24.35 -1.33 7.24
N ILE A 300 -23.88 -1.58 6.02
CA ILE A 300 -23.15 -2.81 5.67
C ILE A 300 -21.68 -2.54 5.33
N GLY A 301 -21.33 -1.31 5.01
CA GLY A 301 -19.97 -0.97 4.61
C GLY A 301 -19.77 0.53 4.48
N ARG A 302 -18.49 0.91 4.51
CA ARG A 302 -18.02 2.27 4.25
C ARG A 302 -16.68 2.21 3.55
N THR A 303 -16.39 3.21 2.72
CA THR A 303 -15.09 3.41 2.11
C THR A 303 -14.82 4.90 2.03
N GLU A 304 -13.64 5.32 2.48
CA GLU A 304 -13.38 6.72 2.83
C GLU A 304 -12.72 7.54 1.70
N TYR A 305 -12.47 6.93 0.54
CA TYR A 305 -11.83 7.56 -0.64
C TYR A 305 -12.13 6.80 -1.95
N ARG A 306 -11.82 7.40 -3.10
CA ARG A 306 -12.28 6.97 -4.44
C ARG A 306 -11.75 5.64 -5.00
N TYR A 307 -10.51 5.25 -4.72
CA TYR A 307 -9.81 4.18 -5.47
C TYR A 307 -10.16 2.71 -5.11
N PRO A 308 -10.72 2.35 -3.93
CA PRO A 308 -11.09 0.97 -3.63
C PRO A 308 -12.44 0.56 -4.23
N PRO A 309 -12.55 -0.61 -4.87
CA PRO A 309 -13.86 -1.14 -5.19
C PRO A 309 -14.62 -1.49 -3.92
N ARG A 310 -15.93 -1.23 -3.92
CA ARG A 310 -16.81 -1.32 -2.76
C ARG A 310 -17.25 -2.77 -2.63
N LYS A 311 -16.53 -3.50 -1.79
CA LYS A 311 -16.69 -4.95 -1.56
C LYS A 311 -17.08 -5.18 -0.10
N TYR A 312 -18.37 -5.35 0.15
CA TYR A 312 -18.91 -5.45 1.51
C TYR A 312 -19.50 -6.84 1.75
N PRO A 313 -18.79 -7.75 2.43
CA PRO A 313 -19.43 -8.92 3.02
C PRO A 313 -20.34 -8.48 4.17
N PHE A 314 -21.54 -9.06 4.26
CA PHE A 314 -22.51 -8.74 5.31
C PHE A 314 -23.39 -9.94 5.65
N ASP A 315 -23.97 -9.94 6.85
CA ASP A 315 -24.94 -10.96 7.24
C ASP A 315 -26.26 -10.76 6.50
N GLY A 316 -26.63 -11.72 5.66
CA GLY A 316 -27.87 -11.71 4.89
C GLY A 316 -29.16 -11.76 5.73
N SER A 317 -29.09 -11.89 7.05
CA SER A 317 -30.25 -11.74 7.95
C SER A 317 -30.98 -10.40 7.82
N ILE A 318 -30.30 -9.36 7.30
CA ILE A 318 -30.89 -8.05 6.99
C ILE A 318 -31.76 -8.07 5.71
N LEU A 319 -31.54 -9.04 4.83
CA LEU A 319 -32.28 -9.21 3.58
C LEU A 319 -33.62 -9.90 3.85
N ARG A 320 -34.51 -9.82 2.85
CA ARG A 320 -35.81 -10.48 2.85
C ARG A 320 -36.00 -11.15 1.50
N LYS A 321 -36.70 -12.28 1.49
CA LYS A 321 -37.28 -12.77 0.22
C LYS A 321 -38.24 -11.71 -0.31
N GLY A 322 -38.18 -11.42 -1.60
CA GLY A 322 -38.93 -10.34 -2.23
C GLY A 322 -38.15 -9.03 -2.22
N LYS A 323 -38.85 -7.92 -2.00
CA LYS A 323 -38.31 -6.56 -2.16
C LYS A 323 -37.31 -6.19 -1.05
N ASN A 324 -36.18 -5.66 -1.46
CA ASN A 324 -35.12 -5.08 -0.62
C ASN A 324 -34.72 -3.71 -1.20
N ARG A 325 -34.01 -2.91 -0.39
CA ARG A 325 -33.47 -1.61 -0.78
C ARG A 325 -32.00 -1.49 -0.45
N ILE A 326 -31.23 -0.96 -1.40
CA ILE A 326 -29.89 -0.43 -1.19
C ILE A 326 -29.98 1.09 -1.17
N THR A 327 -29.33 1.69 -0.19
CA THR A 327 -29.16 3.15 -0.07
C THR A 327 -27.67 3.45 0.03
N VAL A 328 -27.17 4.34 -0.83
CA VAL A 328 -25.78 4.79 -0.82
C VAL A 328 -25.77 6.27 -0.46
N ARG A 329 -25.07 6.62 0.62
CA ARG A 329 -24.73 7.98 0.99
C ARG A 329 -23.34 8.27 0.44
N LEU A 330 -23.28 8.91 -0.73
CA LEU A 330 -22.04 9.30 -1.37
C LEU A 330 -21.58 10.67 -0.85
N ILE A 331 -20.32 10.78 -0.46
CA ILE A 331 -19.67 12.00 0.00
C ILE A 331 -18.71 12.45 -1.11
N ILE A 332 -18.97 13.62 -1.68
CA ILE A 332 -18.20 14.19 -2.78
C ILE A 332 -17.44 15.41 -2.25
N GLU A 333 -16.11 15.32 -2.27
CA GLU A 333 -15.22 16.32 -1.66
C GLU A 333 -14.72 17.37 -2.64
N THR A 334 -14.63 17.03 -3.93
CA THR A 334 -13.97 17.86 -4.93
C THR A 334 -14.91 18.35 -6.02
N GLY A 335 -16.22 18.14 -5.87
CA GLY A 335 -17.26 18.56 -6.80
C GLY A 335 -17.58 17.53 -7.91
N ASP A 336 -16.65 16.64 -8.24
CA ASP A 336 -16.88 15.54 -9.18
C ASP A 336 -17.09 14.22 -8.42
N GLY A 337 -18.11 13.45 -8.75
CA GLY A 337 -18.42 12.22 -8.04
C GLY A 337 -19.37 11.27 -8.77
N GLY A 338 -19.54 10.06 -8.29
CA GLY A 338 -20.48 9.09 -8.88
C GLY A 338 -19.97 7.65 -8.85
N PHE A 339 -20.36 6.86 -9.85
CA PHE A 339 -20.13 5.42 -9.99
C PHE A 339 -19.35 5.15 -11.30
N VAL A 340 -18.20 4.48 -11.20
CA VAL A 340 -17.25 4.22 -12.29
C VAL A 340 -17.59 2.95 -13.07
N ALA A 341 -17.55 3.00 -14.40
CA ALA A 341 -18.18 1.97 -15.24
C ALA A 341 -17.53 0.57 -15.31
N GLU A 342 -16.29 0.38 -14.86
CA GLU A 342 -15.53 -0.84 -15.17
C GLU A 342 -15.78 -2.01 -14.22
N HIS A 343 -16.09 -1.73 -12.95
CA HIS A 343 -16.29 -2.80 -11.97
C HIS A 343 -17.77 -3.22 -11.89
N PRO A 344 -18.06 -4.47 -11.46
CA PRO A 344 -19.42 -4.97 -11.33
C PRO A 344 -20.25 -4.24 -10.26
N TYR A 345 -21.57 -4.23 -10.47
CA TYR A 345 -22.57 -3.75 -9.54
C TYR A 345 -23.59 -4.85 -9.24
N PHE A 346 -23.39 -5.63 -8.17
CA PHE A 346 -24.31 -6.71 -7.82
C PHE A 346 -24.39 -6.97 -6.33
N VAL A 347 -25.51 -7.54 -5.90
CA VAL A 347 -25.67 -8.16 -4.57
C VAL A 347 -25.80 -9.67 -4.73
N ARG A 348 -25.08 -10.42 -3.91
CA ARG A 348 -25.10 -11.88 -3.85
C ARG A 348 -25.62 -12.34 -2.50
N SER A 349 -26.52 -13.31 -2.49
CA SER A 349 -26.90 -14.07 -1.29
C SER A 349 -26.88 -15.56 -1.63
N GLY A 350 -25.86 -16.28 -1.15
CA GLY A 350 -25.60 -17.66 -1.57
C GLY A 350 -25.30 -17.73 -3.07
N GLU A 351 -26.11 -18.48 -3.82
CA GLU A 351 -26.01 -18.63 -5.28
C GLU A 351 -26.79 -17.57 -6.06
N GLU A 352 -27.71 -16.84 -5.42
CA GLU A 352 -28.49 -15.82 -6.11
C GLU A 352 -27.67 -14.53 -6.24
N VAL A 353 -27.56 -14.02 -7.47
CA VAL A 353 -26.88 -12.78 -7.81
C VAL A 353 -27.87 -11.85 -8.51
N VAL A 354 -28.01 -10.63 -8.00
CA VAL A 354 -28.88 -9.61 -8.57
C VAL A 354 -28.04 -8.44 -9.06
N GLU A 355 -28.13 -8.16 -10.36
CA GLU A 355 -27.50 -7.02 -11.01
C GLU A 355 -28.12 -5.71 -10.54
N LEU A 356 -27.28 -4.73 -10.24
CA LEU A 356 -27.67 -3.45 -9.68
C LEU A 356 -27.50 -2.29 -10.65
N SER A 357 -26.83 -2.47 -11.80
CA SER A 357 -26.76 -1.43 -12.84
C SER A 357 -28.14 -1.00 -13.37
N GLY A 358 -28.16 0.14 -14.07
CA GLY A 358 -29.35 0.77 -14.64
C GLY A 358 -29.89 1.91 -13.77
N THR A 359 -31.21 2.10 -13.77
CA THR A 359 -31.83 3.26 -13.13
C THR A 359 -31.90 3.12 -11.61
N TRP A 360 -31.38 4.14 -10.92
CA TRP A 360 -31.46 4.39 -9.48
C TRP A 360 -32.22 5.71 -9.26
N LYS A 361 -32.70 5.91 -8.04
CA LYS A 361 -33.16 7.23 -7.59
C LYS A 361 -31.99 7.98 -6.96
N MET A 362 -31.93 9.28 -7.16
CA MET A 362 -30.88 10.17 -6.65
C MET A 362 -31.51 11.43 -6.06
N CYS A 363 -31.02 11.87 -4.90
CA CYS A 363 -31.40 13.15 -4.30
C CYS A 363 -30.16 13.83 -3.72
N ILE A 364 -30.02 15.14 -3.94
CA ILE A 364 -28.95 15.93 -3.34
C ILE A 364 -29.27 16.11 -1.85
N GLY A 365 -28.30 15.78 -1.00
CA GLY A 365 -28.36 15.96 0.44
C GLY A 365 -27.84 17.34 0.84
N LYS A 366 -27.18 17.41 2.00
CA LYS A 366 -26.51 18.64 2.42
C LYS A 366 -25.30 18.90 1.53
N THR A 367 -25.24 20.11 0.97
CA THR A 367 -24.08 20.60 0.22
C THR A 367 -23.29 21.59 1.05
N ASP A 368 -22.01 21.73 0.73
CA ASP A 368 -21.15 22.76 1.31
C ASP A 368 -20.29 23.34 0.20
N ASP A 369 -20.44 24.64 -0.04
CA ASP A 369 -19.65 25.36 -1.04
C ASP A 369 -18.26 25.75 -0.51
N THR A 370 -17.96 25.46 0.77
CA THR A 370 -16.61 25.59 1.31
C THR A 370 -15.71 24.49 0.76
N GLU A 371 -14.53 24.88 0.29
CA GLU A 371 -13.53 23.92 -0.18
C GLU A 371 -13.14 22.99 0.98
N VAL A 372 -13.18 21.69 0.72
CA VAL A 372 -12.51 20.71 1.60
C VAL A 372 -11.08 21.18 1.73
N PRO A 373 -10.59 21.39 2.96
CA PRO A 373 -9.33 22.08 3.10
C PRO A 373 -8.23 21.24 2.45
N SER A 374 -7.53 21.85 1.48
CA SER A 374 -6.57 21.20 0.60
C SER A 374 -5.20 21.19 1.27
N PHE A 375 -4.68 20.00 1.52
CA PHE A 375 -3.43 19.81 2.26
C PHE A 375 -2.59 18.72 1.63
N SER A 376 -1.27 18.89 1.69
CA SER A 376 -0.32 17.87 1.25
C SER A 376 -0.39 16.65 2.16
N MET A 377 -0.18 15.47 1.58
CA MET A 377 0.01 14.26 2.38
C MET A 377 1.45 14.16 2.89
N GLY A 378 1.66 13.54 4.06
CA GLY A 378 3.01 13.39 4.63
C GLY A 378 3.98 12.70 3.69
N GLN A 379 3.50 11.70 2.95
CA GLN A 379 4.26 10.95 1.95
C GLN A 379 4.58 11.74 0.66
N GLU A 380 3.94 12.89 0.45
CA GLU A 380 4.24 13.80 -0.68
C GLU A 380 5.29 14.84 -0.29
N ILE A 381 5.59 14.96 1.01
CA ILE A 381 6.63 15.85 1.50
C ILE A 381 7.99 15.21 1.15
N PRO A 382 8.86 15.93 0.41
CA PRO A 382 10.20 15.44 0.08
C PRO A 382 10.98 15.06 1.34
N THR A 383 11.83 14.03 1.25
CA THR A 383 12.63 13.46 2.37
C THR A 383 11.83 12.78 3.51
N ALA A 384 10.52 12.98 3.63
CA ALA A 384 9.77 12.56 4.82
C ALA A 384 9.83 11.06 5.12
N LEU A 385 9.90 10.20 4.10
CA LEU A 385 9.99 8.73 4.26
C LEU A 385 11.44 8.22 4.30
N TYR A 386 12.41 8.99 3.83
CA TYR A 386 13.79 8.53 3.67
C TYR A 386 14.38 8.00 4.98
N LYS A 387 14.26 8.77 6.07
CA LYS A 387 14.86 8.40 7.36
C LYS A 387 14.26 7.13 7.94
N THR A 388 12.94 6.97 7.84
CA THR A 388 12.15 5.92 8.50
C THR A 388 12.06 4.64 7.68
N SER A 389 11.98 4.77 6.36
CA SER A 389 11.69 3.66 5.43
C SER A 389 12.92 3.17 4.68
N VAL A 390 13.98 3.99 4.58
CA VAL A 390 15.22 3.63 3.88
C VAL A 390 16.39 3.55 4.87
N ARG A 391 16.70 4.64 5.58
CA ARG A 391 17.92 4.75 6.41
C ARG A 391 17.92 3.81 7.60
N THR A 392 16.76 3.51 8.19
CA THR A 392 16.65 2.53 9.29
C THR A 392 17.04 1.11 8.89
N LEU A 393 16.98 0.78 7.59
CA LEU A 393 17.33 -0.52 7.03
C LEU A 393 18.79 -0.60 6.57
N LYS A 394 19.61 0.44 6.80
CA LYS A 394 20.97 0.53 6.25
C LYS A 394 21.89 -0.66 6.55
N ASN A 395 21.69 -1.30 7.70
CA ASN A 395 22.51 -2.43 8.15
C ASN A 395 21.92 -3.79 7.71
N TYR A 396 20.77 -3.80 7.03
CA TYR A 396 20.14 -5.03 6.58
C TYR A 396 20.66 -5.44 5.20
N THR A 397 20.86 -6.73 5.01
CA THR A 397 21.41 -7.28 3.77
C THR A 397 20.29 -7.81 2.88
N PHE A 398 20.32 -7.46 1.60
CA PHE A 398 19.31 -7.83 0.61
C PHE A 398 19.93 -8.58 -0.59
N ARG A 399 19.14 -9.45 -1.21
CA ARG A 399 19.44 -10.04 -2.53
C ARG A 399 19.26 -8.99 -3.62
N GLY A 400 18.20 -8.19 -3.54
CA GLY A 400 17.84 -7.15 -4.50
C GLY A 400 16.64 -6.32 -4.03
N ALA A 401 16.25 -5.35 -4.84
CA ALA A 401 15.08 -4.51 -4.58
C ALA A 401 14.07 -4.52 -5.73
N LEU A 402 12.79 -4.37 -5.40
CA LEU A 402 11.71 -4.09 -6.36
C LEU A 402 11.21 -2.68 -6.11
N TRP A 403 11.13 -1.85 -7.15
CA TRP A 403 10.62 -0.50 -7.09
C TRP A 403 9.36 -0.37 -7.95
N TYR A 404 8.22 -0.06 -7.32
CA TYR A 404 6.97 0.19 -8.05
C TYR A 404 6.32 1.48 -7.55
N GLN A 405 6.62 2.55 -8.28
CA GLN A 405 6.15 3.90 -8.02
C GLN A 405 6.22 4.75 -9.27
N GLY A 406 5.37 5.77 -9.35
CA GLY A 406 5.50 6.86 -10.31
C GLY A 406 4.19 7.62 -10.51
N GLU A 407 3.06 7.05 -10.06
CA GLU A 407 1.74 7.60 -10.32
C GLU A 407 1.58 8.96 -9.62
N ALA A 408 2.13 9.12 -8.41
CA ALA A 408 2.12 10.41 -7.71
C ALA A 408 3.02 11.48 -8.38
N ASN A 409 3.98 11.06 -9.22
CA ASN A 409 4.83 11.97 -9.99
C ASN A 409 4.24 12.31 -11.38
N SER A 410 3.09 11.74 -11.78
CA SER A 410 2.51 12.05 -13.10
C SER A 410 2.03 13.49 -13.24
N ALA A 411 1.81 14.21 -12.14
CA ALA A 411 1.51 15.64 -12.16
C ALA A 411 2.75 16.54 -12.36
N ALA A 412 3.95 16.01 -12.07
CA ALA A 412 5.24 16.70 -12.21
C ALA A 412 6.33 15.69 -12.62
N PRO A 413 6.31 15.23 -13.89
CA PRO A 413 7.10 14.09 -14.35
C PRO A 413 8.57 14.42 -14.63
N GLU A 414 8.98 15.67 -14.47
CA GLU A 414 10.30 16.16 -14.84
C GLU A 414 11.41 15.41 -14.07
N ARG A 415 12.42 14.97 -14.83
CA ARG A 415 13.65 14.35 -14.33
C ARG A 415 13.42 13.12 -13.45
N TYR A 416 12.31 12.40 -13.61
CA TYR A 416 12.01 11.19 -12.87
C TYR A 416 13.10 10.11 -13.04
N ALA A 417 13.56 9.86 -14.27
CA ALA A 417 14.61 8.88 -14.52
C ALA A 417 15.93 9.24 -13.82
N GLU A 418 16.29 10.53 -13.80
CA GLU A 418 17.50 11.01 -13.12
C GLU A 418 17.37 10.88 -11.59
N LYS A 419 16.22 11.24 -11.03
CA LYS A 419 15.91 11.06 -9.60
C LYS A 419 15.95 9.59 -9.20
N PHE A 420 15.36 8.70 -10.01
CA PHE A 420 15.41 7.26 -9.80
C PHE A 420 16.84 6.73 -9.80
N LYS A 421 17.65 7.12 -10.79
CA LYS A 421 19.06 6.75 -10.83
C LYS A 421 19.81 7.20 -9.58
N ALA A 422 19.69 8.47 -9.20
CA ALA A 422 20.39 9.00 -8.03
C ALA A 422 19.94 8.30 -6.73
N MET A 423 18.63 8.04 -6.58
CA MET A 423 18.09 7.30 -5.44
C MET A 423 18.67 5.88 -5.35
N ILE A 424 18.71 5.13 -6.45
CA ILE A 424 19.26 3.76 -6.44
C ILE A 424 20.76 3.75 -6.16
N LEU A 425 21.53 4.69 -6.74
CA LEU A 425 22.96 4.81 -6.43
C LEU A 425 23.19 5.15 -4.96
N HIS A 426 22.37 6.05 -4.40
CA HIS A 426 22.40 6.37 -2.97
C HIS A 426 22.06 5.16 -2.09
N TRP A 427 21.07 4.35 -2.46
CA TRP A 427 20.74 3.12 -1.71
C TRP A 427 21.91 2.13 -1.72
N ARG A 428 22.62 1.99 -2.83
CA ARG A 428 23.80 1.10 -2.92
C ARG A 428 24.93 1.55 -2.00
N GLU A 429 25.18 2.86 -1.94
CA GLU A 429 26.14 3.44 -1.00
C GLU A 429 25.68 3.24 0.45
N LEU A 430 24.45 3.63 0.76
CA LEU A 430 23.87 3.57 2.10
C LEU A 430 23.83 2.15 2.68
N PHE A 431 23.51 1.16 1.83
CA PHE A 431 23.42 -0.24 2.22
C PHE A 431 24.75 -0.98 2.10
N GLU A 432 25.79 -0.32 1.58
CA GLU A 432 27.09 -0.90 1.25
C GLU A 432 26.98 -2.18 0.40
N GLN A 433 26.06 -2.16 -0.57
CA GLN A 433 25.70 -3.30 -1.40
C GLN A 433 25.59 -2.88 -2.86
N ASP A 434 26.17 -3.65 -3.78
CA ASP A 434 25.82 -3.56 -5.21
C ASP A 434 24.43 -4.18 -5.41
N LEU A 435 23.40 -3.45 -4.95
CA LEU A 435 22.02 -3.88 -4.90
C LEU A 435 21.42 -3.88 -6.30
N PRO A 436 21.08 -5.05 -6.88
CA PRO A 436 20.38 -5.09 -8.15
C PRO A 436 18.91 -4.73 -7.94
N VAL A 437 18.31 -4.04 -8.91
CA VAL A 437 16.96 -3.47 -8.79
C VAL A 437 16.08 -3.84 -9.97
N ILE A 438 14.80 -4.13 -9.72
CA ILE A 438 13.79 -4.20 -10.77
C ILE A 438 12.86 -3.01 -10.63
N CYS A 439 12.81 -2.16 -11.64
CA CYS A 439 11.85 -1.07 -11.75
C CYS A 439 10.56 -1.56 -12.43
N VAL A 440 9.41 -1.20 -11.89
CA VAL A 440 8.13 -1.52 -12.52
C VAL A 440 7.64 -0.34 -13.35
N GLU A 441 7.44 -0.57 -14.64
CA GLU A 441 6.71 0.37 -15.49
C GLU A 441 5.22 0.32 -15.14
N MET A 442 4.63 1.48 -14.84
CA MET A 442 3.24 1.57 -14.35
C MET A 442 2.21 1.08 -15.36
N ALA A 443 1.09 0.60 -14.85
CA ALA A 443 -0.08 0.25 -15.63
C ALA A 443 -0.65 1.46 -16.40
N ASP A 444 -1.37 1.21 -17.48
CA ASP A 444 -2.18 2.25 -18.13
C ASP A 444 -3.36 2.66 -17.24
N TYR A 445 -3.69 3.95 -17.27
CA TYR A 445 -4.77 4.54 -16.49
C TYR A 445 -5.39 5.73 -17.22
N THR A 446 -6.70 5.85 -17.08
CA THR A 446 -7.55 6.93 -17.54
C THR A 446 -8.36 7.39 -16.33
N ASP A 447 -8.28 8.68 -15.98
CA ASP A 447 -9.05 9.17 -14.84
C ASP A 447 -10.54 9.15 -15.19
N PRO A 448 -11.39 8.45 -14.41
CA PRO A 448 -12.83 8.37 -14.68
C PRO A 448 -13.56 9.72 -14.61
N VAL A 449 -12.98 10.75 -13.99
CA VAL A 449 -13.54 12.11 -13.93
C VAL A 449 -13.29 12.87 -15.24
N THR A 450 -12.03 12.91 -15.67
CA THR A 450 -11.64 13.64 -16.89
C THR A 450 -12.03 12.87 -18.14
N GLY A 451 -11.95 11.53 -18.09
CA GLY A 451 -12.03 10.65 -19.25
C GLY A 451 -10.72 10.58 -20.04
N GLU A 452 -9.62 11.07 -19.46
CA GLU A 452 -8.31 11.20 -20.09
C GLU A 452 -7.21 10.59 -19.23
N THR A 453 -6.15 10.11 -19.87
CA THR A 453 -4.92 9.74 -19.19
C THR A 453 -4.21 10.99 -18.66
N PRO A 454 -3.74 11.02 -17.40
CA PRO A 454 -3.01 12.16 -16.86
C PRO A 454 -1.81 12.56 -17.75
N GLU A 455 -1.59 13.85 -17.97
CA GLU A 455 -0.63 14.36 -18.97
C GLU A 455 0.79 13.78 -18.81
N GLY A 456 1.28 13.67 -17.57
CA GLY A 456 2.62 13.14 -17.30
C GLY A 456 2.71 11.62 -17.22
N TRP A 457 1.59 10.88 -17.32
CA TRP A 457 1.57 9.43 -17.15
C TRP A 457 2.50 8.70 -18.13
N GLY A 458 2.34 9.00 -19.43
CA GLY A 458 3.19 8.42 -20.47
C GLY A 458 4.65 8.85 -20.37
N LYS A 459 4.92 10.07 -19.86
CA LYS A 459 6.28 10.57 -19.62
C LYS A 459 6.96 9.79 -18.48
N ILE A 460 6.24 9.41 -17.42
CA ILE A 460 6.76 8.55 -16.35
C ILE A 460 7.03 7.14 -16.88
N GLN A 461 6.07 6.53 -17.60
CA GLN A 461 6.27 5.19 -18.18
C GLN A 461 7.50 5.13 -19.10
N GLU A 462 7.71 6.14 -19.96
CA GLU A 462 8.92 6.23 -20.80
C GLU A 462 10.19 6.32 -19.96
N GLN A 463 10.21 7.14 -18.93
CA GLN A 463 11.37 7.27 -18.03
C GLN A 463 11.64 5.98 -17.23
N GLN A 464 10.60 5.22 -16.87
CA GLN A 464 10.75 3.90 -16.24
C GLN A 464 11.34 2.87 -17.20
N ARG A 465 10.91 2.85 -18.47
CA ARG A 465 11.49 1.96 -19.50
C ARG A 465 12.98 2.23 -19.74
N GLN A 466 13.43 3.48 -19.57
CA GLN A 466 14.83 3.86 -19.71
C GLN A 466 15.71 3.40 -18.53
N ALA A 467 15.11 2.96 -17.41
CA ALA A 467 15.85 2.58 -16.21
C ALA A 467 16.90 1.50 -16.43
N GLU A 468 16.63 0.47 -17.27
CA GLU A 468 17.60 -0.60 -17.58
C GLU A 468 18.87 -0.05 -18.25
N LYS A 469 18.72 1.00 -19.06
CA LYS A 469 19.82 1.61 -19.79
C LYS A 469 20.63 2.55 -18.90
N ASP A 470 19.95 3.29 -18.04
CA ASP A 470 20.55 4.42 -17.32
C ASP A 470 21.10 4.04 -15.94
N VAL A 471 20.61 2.94 -15.37
CA VAL A 471 20.98 2.44 -14.04
C VAL A 471 21.67 1.07 -14.16
N PRO A 472 22.96 0.93 -13.81
CA PRO A 472 23.63 -0.37 -13.81
C PRO A 472 22.90 -1.39 -12.93
N ASN A 473 22.92 -2.68 -13.28
CA ASN A 473 22.24 -3.75 -12.52
C ASN A 473 20.75 -3.45 -12.26
N CYS A 474 20.07 -2.92 -13.27
CA CYS A 474 18.64 -2.62 -13.25
C CYS A 474 17.93 -3.34 -14.39
N LEU A 475 16.79 -3.98 -14.11
CA LEU A 475 15.85 -4.47 -15.11
C LEU A 475 14.48 -3.81 -14.93
N VAL A 476 13.62 -3.91 -15.95
CA VAL A 476 12.27 -3.37 -15.95
C VAL A 476 11.26 -4.49 -16.14
N ALA A 477 10.23 -4.51 -15.29
CA ALA A 477 9.06 -5.35 -15.47
C ALA A 477 7.85 -4.46 -15.78
N SER A 478 7.18 -4.70 -16.91
CA SER A 478 6.04 -3.87 -17.30
C SER A 478 4.74 -4.31 -16.64
N ALA A 479 3.99 -3.37 -16.06
CA ALA A 479 2.60 -3.55 -15.66
C ALA A 479 1.60 -2.88 -16.63
N LYS A 480 2.09 -2.27 -17.72
CA LYS A 480 1.34 -1.38 -18.63
C LYS A 480 -0.03 -1.93 -19.05
N ASP A 481 -0.09 -3.20 -19.43
CA ASP A 481 -1.26 -3.90 -19.98
C ASP A 481 -2.04 -4.74 -18.94
N LEU A 482 -1.78 -4.54 -17.64
CA LEU A 482 -2.35 -5.37 -16.57
C LEU A 482 -3.60 -4.78 -15.91
N SER A 483 -4.00 -3.55 -16.27
CA SER A 483 -5.19 -2.89 -15.73
C SER A 483 -6.30 -2.76 -16.76
N THR A 484 -7.54 -2.63 -16.28
CA THR A 484 -8.59 -1.99 -17.07
C THR A 484 -8.39 -0.48 -17.05
N PRO A 485 -8.78 0.27 -18.10
CA PRO A 485 -8.45 1.70 -18.24
C PRO A 485 -8.76 2.59 -17.04
N LEU A 486 -9.88 2.40 -16.34
CA LEU A 486 -10.32 3.23 -15.21
C LEU A 486 -9.83 2.69 -13.84
N GLU A 487 -9.15 1.54 -13.80
CA GLU A 487 -8.61 0.97 -12.57
C GLU A 487 -7.15 1.45 -12.36
N LEU A 488 -6.91 2.19 -11.27
CA LEU A 488 -5.57 2.65 -10.89
C LEU A 488 -4.68 1.51 -10.36
N HIS A 489 -5.30 0.50 -9.76
CA HIS A 489 -4.64 -0.60 -9.05
C HIS A 489 -4.95 -1.93 -9.74
N PRO A 490 -4.16 -2.35 -10.76
CA PRO A 490 -4.47 -3.53 -11.58
C PRO A 490 -4.70 -4.79 -10.75
N GLN A 491 -5.82 -5.48 -10.99
CA GLN A 491 -6.11 -6.78 -10.37
C GLN A 491 -5.10 -7.88 -10.76
N ARG A 492 -4.54 -7.85 -11.97
CA ARG A 492 -3.70 -8.92 -12.57
C ARG A 492 -2.27 -8.96 -12.03
N LYS A 493 -2.09 -8.84 -10.69
CA LYS A 493 -0.77 -8.85 -10.02
C LYS A 493 -0.05 -10.20 -10.08
N SER A 494 -0.75 -11.31 -10.26
CA SER A 494 -0.12 -12.63 -10.45
C SER A 494 0.72 -12.69 -11.75
N GLU A 495 0.25 -11.99 -12.79
CA GLU A 495 1.00 -11.83 -14.04
C GLU A 495 2.17 -10.87 -13.89
N LEU A 496 2.01 -9.77 -13.14
CA LEU A 496 3.13 -8.91 -12.78
C LEU A 496 4.20 -9.69 -12.01
N GLY A 497 3.80 -10.53 -11.05
CA GLY A 497 4.69 -11.41 -10.32
C GLY A 497 5.48 -12.36 -11.24
N ALA A 498 4.87 -12.82 -12.33
CA ALA A 498 5.56 -13.59 -13.37
C ALA A 498 6.66 -12.79 -14.07
N ARG A 499 6.34 -11.55 -14.48
CA ARG A 499 7.30 -10.65 -15.14
C ARG A 499 8.44 -10.25 -14.22
N LEU A 500 8.14 -9.95 -12.96
CA LEU A 500 9.12 -9.69 -11.91
C LEU A 500 10.03 -10.90 -11.69
N TYR A 501 9.47 -12.10 -11.69
CA TYR A 501 10.24 -13.34 -11.57
C TYR A 501 11.20 -13.52 -12.75
N GLU A 502 10.72 -13.38 -14.00
CA GLU A 502 11.58 -13.51 -15.19
C GLU A 502 12.73 -12.49 -15.22
N ALA A 503 12.47 -11.24 -14.80
CA ALA A 503 13.54 -10.25 -14.61
C ALA A 503 14.47 -10.66 -13.47
N GLY A 504 13.93 -11.07 -12.32
CA GLY A 504 14.69 -11.50 -11.15
C GLY A 504 15.60 -12.70 -11.42
N LYS A 505 15.17 -13.68 -12.23
CA LYS A 505 16.00 -14.81 -12.63
C LYS A 505 17.28 -14.38 -13.35
N LYS A 506 17.21 -13.33 -14.17
CA LYS A 506 18.36 -12.85 -14.97
C LYS A 506 19.29 -11.95 -14.16
N LEU A 507 18.72 -11.27 -13.17
CA LEU A 507 19.41 -10.21 -12.44
C LEU A 507 20.02 -10.72 -11.14
N PHE A 508 19.34 -11.66 -10.46
CA PHE A 508 19.74 -12.14 -9.15
C PHE A 508 20.40 -13.53 -9.19
N TYR A 509 20.29 -14.29 -10.26
CA TYR A 509 20.83 -15.66 -10.44
C TYR A 509 21.51 -15.77 -11.80
#